data_AF-A0A8H4ZXP8-F1
#
_entry.id   AF-A0A8H4ZXP8-F1
#
_cell.length_a   1.000
_cell.length_b   1.000
_cell.length_c   1.000
_cell.angle_alpha   90.00
_cell.angle_beta   90.00
_cell.angle_gamma   90.00
#
_symmetry.space_group_name_H-M   'P 1'
#
loop_
_entity.id
_entity.type
_entity.pdbx_description
1 polymer ?
#
loop_
_entity_poly.entity_id
_entity_poly.type
_entity_poly.pdbx_seq_one_letter_code
_entity_poly.pdbx_strand_id
1 'polypeptide(L)'
;MQTEQLSSDYQALYGVLLLCGYETITGHLSMPSAWGTHVDGALALLKLQATHVDSPFSRSMYFFVQKNVVVSQMQICQPVDEIFTQGPPPSCQDPEIRLLSIAAGIPWLQYQSIDLAQLGTIAVERIVYDAQALDLLLSTWAKRLPPAWSYATALNINNDSHSEYAPRSVHRYAHFYMARVWNFYRISKLILLSIQLRASFTLPGSLDTSKIRKRMAALVDDICATVPYLLGNDLCKMNLQFVTNHRTQEISLLNSRSTVQRVRNVQTGKFSLVWPLYVACSAWEVPQGQKGWIRKQLQGLAQAGVPVAEKVCNTDSQILLGRPEVFRFDCV
;
A
#
# COMPACT_ATOMS: atom_id res chain seq x y z
N MET A 1 23.58 -29.13 13.44
CA MET A 1 22.71 -27.95 13.63
C MET A 1 23.26 -27.17 14.81
N GLN A 2 24.08 -26.15 14.56
CA GLN A 2 24.41 -25.17 15.61
C GLN A 2 23.20 -24.26 15.77
N THR A 3 22.56 -24.32 16.92
CA THR A 3 21.66 -23.27 17.39
C THR A 3 22.50 -22.00 17.55
N GLU A 4 22.37 -21.05 16.62
CA GLU A 4 22.82 -19.69 16.83
C GLU A 4 22.12 -19.17 18.09
N GLN A 5 22.87 -18.95 19.17
CA GLN A 5 22.38 -18.18 20.30
C GLN A 5 22.13 -16.76 19.80
N LEU A 6 20.86 -16.40 19.65
CA LEU A 6 20.44 -15.02 19.42
C LEU A 6 21.05 -14.15 20.52
N SER A 7 21.88 -13.17 20.13
CA SER A 7 22.38 -12.18 21.10
C SER A 7 21.19 -11.50 21.77
N SER A 8 21.38 -11.04 23.01
CA SER A 8 20.35 -10.35 23.80
C SER A 8 19.63 -9.24 23.02
N ASP A 9 20.34 -8.59 22.10
CA ASP A 9 19.83 -7.45 21.33
C ASP A 9 18.82 -7.87 20.25
N TYR A 10 19.02 -9.03 19.61
CA TYR A 10 18.04 -9.55 18.64
C TYR A 10 16.77 -10.06 19.32
N GLN A 11 16.86 -10.51 20.57
CA GLN A 11 15.70 -10.93 21.35
C GLN A 11 14.77 -9.75 21.66
N ALA A 12 15.33 -8.60 22.04
CA ALA A 12 14.56 -7.38 22.26
C ALA A 12 13.88 -6.89 20.99
N LEU A 13 14.61 -6.83 19.86
CA LEU A 13 14.05 -6.44 18.58
C LEU A 13 12.92 -7.40 18.15
N TYR A 14 13.15 -8.71 18.25
CA TYR A 14 12.13 -9.71 17.95
C TYR A 14 10.90 -9.58 18.86
N GLY A 15 11.10 -9.31 20.15
CA GLY A 15 10.01 -9.03 21.09
C GLY A 15 9.14 -7.85 20.64
N VAL A 16 9.76 -6.75 20.23
CA VAL A 16 9.05 -5.57 19.69
C VAL A 16 8.28 -5.92 18.41
N LEU A 17 8.88 -6.70 17.49
CA LEU A 17 8.19 -7.11 16.26
C LEU A 17 7.00 -8.05 16.54
N LEU A 18 7.14 -8.96 17.51
CA LEU A 18 6.05 -9.82 17.95
C LEU A 18 4.90 -9.00 18.56
N LEU A 19 5.21 -7.96 19.33
CA LEU A 19 4.20 -7.05 19.88
C LEU A 19 3.51 -6.25 18.77
N CYS A 20 4.23 -5.75 17.76
CA CYS A 20 3.61 -5.15 16.56
C CYS A 20 2.63 -6.12 15.90
N GLY A 21 3.04 -7.38 15.70
CA GLY A 21 2.19 -8.41 15.11
C GLY A 21 0.98 -8.76 15.97
N TYR A 22 1.17 -8.86 17.29
CA TYR A 22 0.10 -9.11 18.24
C TYR A 22 -0.97 -8.01 18.19
N GLU A 23 -0.57 -6.74 18.21
CA GLU A 23 -1.52 -5.61 18.12
C GLU A 23 -2.26 -5.59 16.77
N THR A 24 -1.57 -5.95 15.69
CA THR A 24 -2.15 -6.03 14.35
C THR A 24 -3.20 -7.13 14.27
N ILE A 25 -2.96 -8.27 14.90
CA ILE A 25 -3.86 -9.42 14.89
C ILE A 25 -5.03 -9.25 15.88
N THR A 26 -4.73 -8.78 17.09
CA THR A 26 -5.71 -8.75 18.19
C THR A 26 -6.52 -7.48 18.26
N GLY A 27 -5.99 -6.36 17.73
CA GLY A 27 -6.65 -5.07 17.60
C GLY A 27 -7.58 -4.73 18.76
N HIS A 28 -7.04 -4.37 19.92
CA HIS A 28 -7.90 -4.06 21.06
C HIS A 28 -8.68 -2.76 20.81
N LEU A 29 -10.01 -2.85 20.69
CA LEU A 29 -10.89 -1.70 20.42
C LEU A 29 -10.75 -0.58 21.47
N SER A 30 -10.41 -0.94 22.70
CA SER A 30 -10.30 -0.03 23.84
C SER A 30 -8.93 0.62 24.02
N MET A 31 -7.91 0.26 23.23
CA MET A 31 -6.59 0.90 23.31
C MET A 31 -6.18 1.56 21.97
N PRO A 32 -5.61 2.77 22.01
CA PRO A 32 -4.89 3.31 20.87
C PRO A 32 -3.80 2.33 20.44
N SER A 33 -3.66 2.09 19.13
CA SER A 33 -2.60 1.21 18.63
C SER A 33 -1.23 1.81 19.00
N ALA A 34 -0.41 1.08 19.74
CA ALA A 34 0.97 1.49 20.02
C ALA A 34 1.93 1.08 18.89
N TRP A 35 1.41 0.54 17.78
CA TRP A 35 2.17 0.03 16.65
C TRP A 35 3.22 1.03 16.17
N GLY A 36 2.84 2.31 16.01
CA GLY A 36 3.79 3.34 15.60
C GLY A 36 4.97 3.50 16.58
N THR A 37 4.70 3.46 17.89
CA THR A 37 5.72 3.53 18.94
C THR A 37 6.62 2.30 18.92
N HIS A 38 6.04 1.11 18.69
CA HIS A 38 6.82 -0.12 18.53
C HIS A 38 7.73 -0.07 17.30
N VAL A 39 7.26 0.49 16.18
CA VAL A 39 8.09 0.73 14.98
C VAL A 39 9.24 1.68 15.28
N ASP A 40 9.00 2.76 16.01
CA ASP A 40 10.05 3.71 16.41
C ASP A 40 11.09 3.04 17.33
N GLY A 41 10.64 2.20 18.28
CA GLY A 41 11.52 1.41 19.15
C GLY A 41 12.35 0.39 18.38
N ALA A 42 11.75 -0.30 17.40
CA ALA A 42 12.46 -1.23 16.53
C ALA A 42 13.54 -0.54 15.69
N LEU A 43 13.24 0.66 15.17
CA LEU A 43 14.23 1.50 14.47
C LEU A 43 15.38 1.91 15.40
N ALA A 44 15.08 2.35 16.63
CA ALA A 44 16.11 2.72 17.59
C ALA A 44 17.05 1.54 17.92
N LEU A 45 16.49 0.34 18.13
CA LEU A 45 17.28 -0.88 18.36
C LEU A 45 18.13 -1.26 17.14
N LEU A 46 17.57 -1.16 15.93
CA LEU A 46 18.31 -1.44 14.69
C LEU A 46 19.52 -0.51 14.52
N LYS A 47 19.38 0.78 14.88
CA LYS A 47 20.47 1.76 14.82
C LYS A 47 21.60 1.46 15.82
N LEU A 48 21.27 0.90 16.98
CA LEU A 48 22.26 0.52 18.00
C LEU A 48 23.06 -0.73 17.61
N GLN A 49 22.50 -1.63 16.80
CA GLN A 49 23.14 -2.90 16.40
C GLN A 49 24.22 -2.75 15.30
N ALA A 50 24.68 -1.53 15.02
CA ALA A 50 25.74 -1.23 14.04
C ALA A 50 25.55 -1.94 12.68
N THR A 51 24.36 -1.88 12.06
CA THR A 51 24.10 -2.27 10.64
C THR A 51 24.79 -3.54 10.11
N HIS A 52 25.08 -4.55 10.94
CA HIS A 52 25.71 -5.79 10.50
C HIS A 52 24.65 -6.71 9.90
N VAL A 53 24.37 -6.53 8.61
CA VAL A 53 23.42 -7.33 7.81
C VAL A 53 24.13 -8.58 7.24
N ASP A 54 24.94 -9.21 8.07
CA ASP A 54 25.89 -10.25 7.64
C ASP A 54 25.23 -11.64 7.58
N SER A 55 24.07 -11.81 8.23
CA SER A 55 23.31 -13.07 8.24
C SER A 55 21.96 -12.96 7.51
N PRO A 56 21.40 -14.07 6.98
CA PRO A 56 20.05 -14.07 6.41
C PRO A 56 18.97 -13.60 7.41
N PHE A 57 19.16 -13.91 8.68
CA PHE A 57 18.25 -13.50 9.75
C PHE A 57 18.29 -11.98 9.99
N SER A 58 19.48 -11.40 10.21
CA SER A 58 19.64 -9.95 10.39
C SER A 58 19.13 -9.15 9.18
N ARG A 59 19.29 -9.70 7.97
CA ARG A 59 18.71 -9.13 6.74
C ARG A 59 17.18 -9.13 6.72
N SER A 60 16.58 -10.24 7.16
CA SER A 60 15.12 -10.35 7.26
C SER A 60 14.58 -9.35 8.28
N MET A 61 15.27 -9.20 9.42
CA MET A 61 14.94 -8.22 10.46
C MET A 61 15.06 -6.79 9.93
N TYR A 62 16.17 -6.45 9.26
CA TYR A 62 16.36 -5.14 8.64
C TYR A 62 15.22 -4.79 7.68
N PHE A 63 14.86 -5.69 6.76
CA PHE A 63 13.79 -5.43 5.80
C PHE A 63 12.40 -5.39 6.44
N PHE A 64 12.17 -6.16 7.50
CA PHE A 64 10.94 -6.05 8.29
C PHE A 64 10.82 -4.67 8.93
N VAL A 65 11.89 -4.18 9.57
CA VAL A 65 11.90 -2.83 10.16
C VAL A 65 11.76 -1.77 9.08
N GLN A 66 12.49 -1.88 7.95
CA GLN A 66 12.37 -0.96 6.81
C GLN A 66 10.93 -0.85 6.33
N LYS A 67 10.27 -1.99 6.11
CA LYS A 67 8.87 -2.05 5.67
C LYS A 67 7.96 -1.24 6.60
N ASN A 68 8.05 -1.51 7.89
CA ASN A 68 7.19 -0.87 8.89
C ASN A 68 7.51 0.61 9.05
N VAL A 69 8.79 0.99 9.04
CA VAL A 69 9.23 2.39 9.11
C VAL A 69 8.74 3.16 7.89
N VAL A 70 8.97 2.67 6.67
CA VAL A 70 8.52 3.36 5.45
C VAL A 70 7.00 3.61 5.48
N VAL A 71 6.20 2.59 5.83
CA VAL A 71 4.74 2.73 5.93
C VAL A 71 4.34 3.71 7.04
N SER A 72 4.95 3.59 8.21
CA SER A 72 4.73 4.49 9.36
C SER A 72 5.02 5.94 9.00
N GLN A 73 6.17 6.21 8.37
CA GLN A 73 6.62 7.53 7.98
C GLN A 73 5.78 8.14 6.85
N MET A 74 5.29 7.32 5.92
CA MET A 74 4.32 7.78 4.90
C MET A 74 3.01 8.25 5.53
N GLN A 75 2.58 7.68 6.66
CA GLN A 75 1.36 8.08 7.36
C GLN A 75 1.54 9.42 8.09
N ILE A 76 2.69 9.65 8.72
CA ILE A 76 2.95 10.89 9.49
C ILE A 76 3.72 11.96 8.71
N CYS A 77 3.95 11.75 7.41
CA CYS A 77 4.65 12.69 6.53
C CYS A 77 6.00 13.14 7.11
N GLN A 78 6.74 12.22 7.72
CA GLN A 78 8.07 12.47 8.29
C GLN A 78 9.12 11.72 7.48
N PRO A 79 10.34 12.26 7.33
CA PRO A 79 11.43 11.57 6.66
C PRO A 79 11.72 10.17 7.22
N VAL A 80 12.09 9.26 6.31
CA VAL A 80 12.69 7.98 6.70
C VAL A 80 14.15 8.20 7.07
N ASP A 81 14.64 7.48 8.08
CA ASP A 81 16.04 7.52 8.49
C ASP A 81 16.97 7.11 7.33
N GLU A 82 18.13 7.77 7.23
CA GLU A 82 19.10 7.60 6.14
C GLU A 82 19.55 6.15 5.96
N ILE A 83 19.51 5.32 7.02
CA ILE A 83 19.84 3.90 6.94
C ILE A 83 19.00 3.13 5.91
N PHE A 84 17.81 3.63 5.54
CA PHE A 84 16.92 3.02 4.55
C PHE A 84 16.93 3.73 3.18
N THR A 85 17.70 4.81 3.04
CA THR A 85 17.80 5.59 1.79
C THR A 85 18.85 5.06 0.83
N GLN A 86 19.75 4.18 1.31
CA GLN A 86 20.86 3.59 0.54
C GLN A 86 20.41 2.57 -0.52
N GLY A 87 19.11 2.30 -0.64
CA GLY A 87 18.56 1.30 -1.55
C GLY A 87 18.90 -0.14 -1.13
N PRO A 88 18.29 -1.15 -1.76
CA PRO A 88 18.59 -2.53 -1.45
C PRO A 88 19.90 -2.94 -2.14
N PRO A 89 20.61 -3.96 -1.62
CA PRO A 89 21.79 -4.50 -2.29
C PRO A 89 21.46 -4.91 -3.74
N PRO A 90 22.38 -4.76 -4.71
CA PRO A 90 22.13 -5.12 -6.12
C PRO A 90 21.68 -6.57 -6.33
N SER A 91 22.07 -7.46 -5.42
CA SER A 91 21.67 -8.87 -5.41
C SER A 91 20.22 -9.11 -4.95
N CYS A 92 19.56 -8.12 -4.33
CA CYS A 92 18.20 -8.25 -3.86
C CYS A 92 17.21 -8.19 -5.03
N GLN A 93 16.66 -9.38 -5.37
CA GLN A 93 15.68 -9.52 -6.44
C GLN A 93 14.21 -9.45 -5.95
N ASP A 94 14.00 -9.34 -4.64
CA ASP A 94 12.67 -9.32 -4.05
C ASP A 94 11.87 -8.07 -4.48
N PRO A 95 10.71 -8.24 -5.12
CA PRO A 95 9.93 -7.11 -5.60
C PRO A 95 9.37 -6.20 -4.51
N GLU A 96 8.98 -6.72 -3.34
CA GLU A 96 8.49 -5.88 -2.25
C GLU A 96 9.62 -5.02 -1.68
N ILE A 97 10.79 -5.60 -1.42
CA ILE A 97 11.95 -4.87 -0.89
C ILE A 97 12.37 -3.74 -1.84
N ARG A 98 12.42 -4.02 -3.15
CA ARG A 98 12.72 -2.98 -4.13
C ARG A 98 11.67 -1.87 -4.17
N LEU A 99 10.40 -2.23 -4.05
CA LEU A 99 9.31 -1.25 -4.00
C LEU A 99 9.43 -0.36 -2.77
N LEU A 100 9.65 -0.95 -1.59
CA LEU A 100 9.83 -0.25 -0.32
C LEU A 100 11.03 0.70 -0.36
N SER A 101 12.13 0.26 -0.97
CA SER A 101 13.32 1.09 -1.12
C SER A 101 13.08 2.32 -2.02
N ILE A 102 12.31 2.17 -3.10
CA ILE A 102 11.89 3.32 -3.93
C ILE A 102 10.92 4.22 -3.13
N ALA A 103 9.96 3.61 -2.44
CA ALA A 103 8.95 4.32 -1.66
C ALA A 103 9.52 5.06 -0.44
N ALA A 104 10.71 4.68 0.06
CA ALA A 104 11.39 5.36 1.15
C ALA A 104 11.70 6.84 0.87
N GLY A 105 11.74 7.25 -0.40
CA GLY A 105 11.87 8.68 -0.78
C GLY A 105 10.58 9.49 -0.70
N ILE A 106 9.41 8.83 -0.62
CA ILE A 106 8.11 9.52 -0.63
C ILE A 106 7.88 10.36 0.64
N PRO A 107 8.17 9.87 1.86
CA PRO A 107 7.94 10.64 3.08
C PRO A 107 8.74 11.95 3.14
N TRP A 108 9.94 11.99 2.55
CA TRP A 108 10.70 13.23 2.41
C TRP A 108 9.95 14.26 1.54
N LEU A 109 9.42 13.85 0.39
CA LEU A 109 8.60 14.75 -0.45
C LEU A 109 7.29 15.14 0.22
N GLN A 110 6.66 14.25 0.99
CA GLN A 110 5.49 14.59 1.80
C GLN A 110 5.83 15.69 2.80
N TYR A 111 6.91 15.51 3.57
CA TYR A 111 7.40 16.49 4.55
C TYR A 111 7.67 17.85 3.92
N GLN A 112 8.42 17.89 2.81
CA GLN A 112 8.74 19.13 2.09
C GLN A 112 7.50 19.80 1.47
N SER A 113 6.44 19.05 1.21
CA SER A 113 5.24 19.55 0.54
C SER A 113 4.07 19.82 1.49
N ILE A 114 4.26 19.84 2.81
CA ILE A 114 3.17 20.14 3.76
C ILE A 114 2.60 21.54 3.50
N ASP A 115 3.47 22.54 3.34
CA ASP A 115 3.07 23.93 3.10
C ASP A 115 3.70 24.50 1.83
N LEU A 116 3.26 23.97 0.69
CA LEU A 116 3.72 24.42 -0.63
C LEU A 116 3.46 25.90 -0.91
N ALA A 117 2.50 26.54 -0.22
CA ALA A 117 2.16 27.94 -0.42
C ALA A 117 3.22 28.89 0.18
N GLN A 118 3.98 28.41 1.18
CA GLN A 118 5.08 29.19 1.78
C GLN A 118 6.41 29.02 1.03
N LEU A 119 6.49 28.10 0.06
CA LEU A 119 7.71 27.85 -0.69
C LEU A 119 7.82 28.76 -1.92
N GLY A 120 9.04 29.13 -2.26
CA GLY A 120 9.33 29.80 -3.53
C GLY A 120 9.15 28.87 -4.73
N THR A 121 8.83 29.43 -5.89
CA THR A 121 8.60 28.72 -7.17
C THR A 121 9.66 27.65 -7.47
N ILE A 122 10.95 28.00 -7.33
CA ILE A 122 12.08 27.09 -7.60
C ILE A 122 12.03 25.84 -6.70
N ALA A 123 11.67 25.99 -5.42
CA ALA A 123 11.57 24.86 -4.50
C ALA A 123 10.37 23.97 -4.86
N VAL A 124 9.24 24.55 -5.27
CA VAL A 124 8.08 23.79 -5.72
C VAL A 124 8.37 23.05 -7.03
N GLU A 125 9.06 23.68 -7.99
CA GLU A 125 9.51 23.03 -9.22
C GLU A 125 10.44 21.84 -8.93
N ARG A 126 11.34 21.99 -7.94
CA ARG A 126 12.20 20.90 -7.50
C ARG A 126 11.41 19.72 -6.91
N ILE A 127 10.44 20.01 -6.04
CA ILE A 127 9.56 18.98 -5.47
C ILE A 127 8.78 18.25 -6.57
N VAL A 128 8.27 18.98 -7.57
CA VAL A 128 7.57 18.39 -8.72
C VAL A 128 8.51 17.48 -9.52
N TYR A 129 9.73 17.95 -9.81
CA TYR A 129 10.75 17.16 -10.51
C TYR A 129 11.07 15.86 -9.76
N ASP A 130 11.35 15.94 -8.45
CA ASP A 130 11.70 14.77 -7.64
C ASP A 130 10.49 13.81 -7.49
N ALA A 131 9.26 14.34 -7.41
CA ALA A 131 8.03 13.52 -7.41
C ALA A 131 7.82 12.77 -8.74
N GLN A 132 8.12 13.40 -9.87
CA GLN A 132 8.06 12.76 -11.20
C GLN A 132 9.16 11.70 -11.36
N ALA A 133 10.36 11.95 -10.81
CA ALA A 133 11.45 10.98 -10.82
C ALA A 133 11.09 9.72 -10.02
N LEU A 134 10.50 9.86 -8.82
CA LEU A 134 10.01 8.72 -8.05
C LEU A 134 8.85 8.00 -8.74
N ASP A 135 7.90 8.72 -9.35
CA ASP A 135 6.80 8.10 -10.12
C ASP A 135 7.32 7.27 -11.31
N LEU A 136 8.40 7.73 -11.96
CA LEU A 136 9.08 6.99 -13.02
C LEU A 136 9.76 5.72 -12.49
N LEU A 137 10.43 5.78 -11.33
CA LEU A 137 11.05 4.61 -10.69
C LEU A 137 9.99 3.57 -10.30
N LEU A 138 8.89 3.99 -9.69
CA LEU A 138 7.75 3.12 -9.38
C LEU A 138 7.17 2.48 -10.66
N SER A 139 6.97 3.28 -11.70
CA SER A 139 6.45 2.79 -12.98
C SER A 139 7.40 1.81 -13.65
N THR A 140 8.71 2.02 -13.50
CA THR A 140 9.75 1.09 -13.99
C THR A 140 9.76 -0.20 -13.18
N TRP A 141 9.60 -0.12 -11.85
CA TRP A 141 9.45 -1.28 -10.98
C TRP A 141 8.29 -2.16 -11.46
N ALA A 142 7.11 -1.60 -11.67
CA ALA A 142 5.92 -2.35 -12.09
C ALA A 142 6.12 -3.06 -13.45
N LYS A 143 6.84 -2.42 -14.38
CA LYS A 143 7.14 -2.99 -15.71
C LYS A 143 8.20 -4.11 -15.68
N ARG A 144 9.06 -4.13 -14.66
CA ARG A 144 10.16 -5.10 -14.51
C ARG A 144 9.79 -6.28 -13.58
N LEU A 145 8.55 -6.37 -13.16
CA LEU A 145 8.08 -7.49 -12.35
C LEU A 145 8.16 -8.80 -13.15
N PRO A 146 8.61 -9.91 -12.53
CA PRO A 146 8.52 -11.23 -13.15
C PRO A 146 7.06 -11.59 -13.49
N PRO A 147 6.81 -12.46 -14.48
CA PRO A 147 5.44 -12.90 -14.82
C PRO A 147 4.66 -13.48 -13.63
N ALA A 148 5.35 -14.16 -12.72
CA ALA A 148 4.79 -14.67 -11.47
C ALA A 148 4.20 -13.57 -10.56
N TRP A 149 4.60 -12.31 -10.74
CA TRP A 149 4.12 -11.12 -10.01
C TRP A 149 2.98 -10.37 -10.70
N SER A 150 2.59 -10.81 -11.91
CA SER A 150 1.46 -10.24 -12.63
C SER A 150 0.12 -10.59 -11.97
N TYR A 151 -0.92 -9.89 -12.38
CA TYR A 151 -2.29 -10.20 -12.04
C TYR A 151 -3.11 -10.37 -13.32
N ALA A 152 -4.16 -11.17 -13.21
CA ALA A 152 -5.17 -11.31 -14.23
C ALA A 152 -6.31 -10.34 -13.96
N THR A 153 -6.81 -9.71 -15.02
CA THR A 153 -7.97 -8.84 -14.92
C THR A 153 -9.21 -9.58 -15.41
N ALA A 154 -10.21 -9.68 -14.55
CA ALA A 154 -11.58 -10.10 -14.85
C ALA A 154 -12.40 -8.89 -15.26
N LEU A 155 -13.22 -8.98 -16.32
CA LEU A 155 -14.13 -7.92 -16.78
C LEU A 155 -15.59 -8.40 -16.72
N ASN A 156 -16.54 -7.48 -16.85
CA ASN A 156 -17.99 -7.76 -16.93
C ASN A 156 -18.55 -8.54 -15.73
N ILE A 157 -18.23 -8.07 -14.53
CA ILE A 157 -18.79 -8.63 -13.30
C ILE A 157 -20.28 -8.25 -13.23
N ASN A 158 -21.14 -9.23 -13.00
CA ASN A 158 -22.56 -8.98 -12.73
C ASN A 158 -22.65 -8.09 -11.49
N ASN A 159 -22.95 -6.81 -11.72
CA ASN A 159 -23.13 -5.86 -10.65
C ASN A 159 -24.45 -6.14 -9.93
N ASP A 160 -24.38 -6.12 -8.61
CA ASP A 160 -25.56 -6.05 -7.76
C ASP A 160 -26.31 -4.74 -8.10
N SER A 161 -27.55 -4.84 -8.56
CA SER A 161 -28.35 -3.73 -9.10
C SER A 161 -28.63 -2.60 -8.10
N HIS A 162 -28.25 -2.79 -6.83
CA HIS A 162 -28.52 -1.89 -5.72
C HIS A 162 -27.35 -0.97 -5.33
N SER A 163 -26.19 -1.04 -5.99
CA SER A 163 -25.05 -0.16 -5.71
C SER A 163 -24.83 0.88 -6.80
N GLU A 164 -24.67 2.15 -6.39
CA GLU A 164 -24.34 3.28 -7.28
C GLU A 164 -22.97 3.12 -7.96
N TYR A 165 -22.09 2.32 -7.35
CA TYR A 165 -20.80 1.92 -7.92
C TYR A 165 -20.54 0.45 -7.65
N ALA A 166 -19.92 -0.23 -8.62
CA ALA A 166 -19.21 -1.46 -8.36
C ALA A 166 -18.02 -1.58 -9.35
N PRO A 167 -16.91 -2.23 -8.93
CA PRO A 167 -15.72 -2.35 -9.76
C PRO A 167 -16.05 -2.97 -11.11
N ARG A 168 -15.68 -2.29 -12.19
CA ARG A 168 -15.86 -2.80 -13.57
C ARG A 168 -14.96 -3.99 -13.89
N SER A 169 -13.88 -4.10 -13.13
CA SER A 169 -12.91 -5.17 -13.21
C SER A 169 -12.57 -5.72 -11.83
N VAL A 170 -12.06 -6.95 -11.81
CA VAL A 170 -11.46 -7.56 -10.62
C VAL A 170 -10.08 -8.08 -10.93
N HIS A 171 -9.12 -7.74 -10.06
CA HIS A 171 -7.74 -8.19 -10.15
C HIS A 171 -7.56 -9.48 -9.37
N ARG A 172 -7.15 -10.54 -10.06
CA ARG A 172 -6.82 -11.85 -9.49
C ARG A 172 -5.31 -12.02 -9.42
N TYR A 173 -4.84 -12.44 -8.25
CA TYR A 173 -3.42 -12.66 -7.97
C TYR A 173 -3.16 -14.14 -7.69
N ALA A 174 -1.89 -14.56 -7.81
CA ALA A 174 -1.50 -15.90 -7.40
C ALA A 174 -1.55 -16.06 -5.87
N HIS A 175 -1.30 -14.97 -5.13
CA HIS A 175 -1.37 -14.93 -3.67
C HIS A 175 -1.84 -13.54 -3.16
N PHE A 176 -2.56 -13.50 -2.03
CA PHE A 176 -3.07 -12.25 -1.43
C PHE A 176 -1.95 -11.26 -1.09
N TYR A 177 -0.79 -11.77 -0.68
CA TYR A 177 0.42 -10.99 -0.44
C TYR A 177 0.80 -10.11 -1.63
N MET A 178 0.64 -10.60 -2.86
CA MET A 178 0.99 -9.81 -4.05
C MET A 178 -0.01 -8.68 -4.29
N ALA A 179 -1.30 -8.93 -4.04
CA ALA A 179 -2.33 -7.90 -4.12
C ALA A 179 -2.03 -6.74 -3.16
N ARG A 180 -1.58 -7.07 -1.95
CA ARG A 180 -1.08 -6.09 -0.97
C ARG A 180 0.08 -5.26 -1.51
N VAL A 181 1.11 -5.90 -2.08
CA VAL A 181 2.28 -5.18 -2.65
C VAL A 181 1.86 -4.28 -3.83
N TRP A 182 0.95 -4.75 -4.68
CA TRP A 182 0.37 -3.93 -5.75
C TRP A 182 -0.43 -2.74 -5.23
N ASN A 183 -1.19 -2.90 -4.15
CA ASN A 183 -1.90 -1.79 -3.52
C ASN A 183 -0.95 -0.79 -2.86
N PHE A 184 0.14 -1.25 -2.25
CA PHE A 184 1.20 -0.36 -1.75
C PHE A 184 1.77 0.50 -2.89
N TYR A 185 2.11 -0.12 -4.03
CA TYR A 185 2.53 0.60 -5.25
C TYR A 185 1.50 1.66 -5.70
N ARG A 186 0.21 1.31 -5.73
CA ARG A 186 -0.85 2.23 -6.17
C ARG A 186 -0.99 3.42 -5.22
N ILE A 187 -0.90 3.19 -3.91
CA ILE A 187 -0.93 4.26 -2.91
C ILE A 187 0.31 5.15 -3.00
N SER A 188 1.50 4.58 -3.16
CA SER A 188 2.72 5.35 -3.41
C SER A 188 2.55 6.30 -4.59
N LYS A 189 1.96 5.82 -5.70
CA LYS A 189 1.68 6.68 -6.86
C LYS A 189 0.59 7.71 -6.60
N LEU A 190 -0.46 7.36 -5.86
CA LEU A 190 -1.55 8.27 -5.52
C LEU A 190 -1.03 9.46 -4.70
N ILE A 191 -0.12 9.20 -3.76
CA ILE A 191 0.55 10.24 -2.95
C ILE A 191 1.44 11.14 -3.81
N LEU A 192 2.26 10.57 -4.70
CA LEU A 192 3.10 11.37 -5.60
C LEU A 192 2.28 12.24 -6.56
N LEU A 193 1.14 11.73 -7.03
CA LEU A 193 0.23 12.49 -7.87
C LEU A 193 -0.50 13.59 -7.08
N SER A 194 -0.84 13.36 -5.81
CA SER A 194 -1.45 14.41 -4.98
C SER A 194 -0.47 15.54 -4.69
N ILE A 195 0.82 15.24 -4.47
CA ILE A 195 1.88 16.26 -4.34
C ILE A 195 1.93 17.12 -5.61
N GLN A 196 1.98 16.50 -6.80
CA GLN A 196 1.96 17.22 -8.09
C GLN A 196 0.68 18.04 -8.27
N LEU A 197 -0.48 17.48 -7.92
CA LEU A 197 -1.75 18.21 -8.03
C LEU A 197 -1.76 19.43 -7.12
N ARG A 198 -1.28 19.31 -5.87
CA ARG A 198 -1.19 20.44 -4.94
C ARG A 198 -0.19 21.49 -5.41
N ALA A 199 0.97 21.06 -5.92
CA ALA A 199 1.98 21.96 -6.49
C ALA A 199 1.46 22.75 -7.70
N SER A 200 0.52 22.19 -8.47
CA SER A 200 -0.09 22.89 -9.61
C SER A 200 -0.87 24.16 -9.24
N PHE A 201 -1.32 24.28 -7.99
CA PHE A 201 -1.96 25.51 -7.50
C PHE A 201 -0.93 26.62 -7.23
N THR A 202 0.29 26.27 -6.83
CA THR A 202 1.40 27.22 -6.67
C THR A 202 2.10 27.51 -8.00
N LEU A 203 2.06 26.59 -8.96
CA LEU A 203 2.64 26.71 -10.30
C LEU A 203 1.58 26.59 -11.42
N PRO A 204 0.64 27.55 -11.57
CA PRO A 204 -0.40 27.46 -12.58
C PRO A 204 0.16 27.30 -14.01
N GLY A 205 -0.41 26.36 -14.77
CA GLY A 205 -0.03 26.12 -16.17
C GLY A 205 1.19 25.21 -16.38
N SER A 206 1.96 24.89 -15.34
CA SER A 206 3.13 23.99 -15.44
C SER A 206 2.75 22.50 -15.54
N LEU A 207 1.58 22.13 -15.02
CA LEU A 207 1.15 20.74 -14.89
C LEU A 207 -0.24 20.54 -15.49
N ASP A 208 -0.41 19.44 -16.23
CA ASP A 208 -1.72 19.01 -16.73
C ASP A 208 -2.54 18.37 -15.59
N THR A 209 -3.25 19.22 -14.86
CA THR A 209 -4.10 18.80 -13.73
C THR A 209 -5.21 17.84 -14.15
N SER A 210 -5.71 17.93 -15.39
CA SER A 210 -6.74 17.00 -15.90
C SER A 210 -6.16 15.59 -16.04
N LYS A 211 -4.96 15.48 -16.60
CA LYS A 211 -4.24 14.20 -16.71
C LYS A 211 -3.87 13.64 -15.35
N ILE A 212 -3.42 14.46 -14.40
CA ILE A 212 -3.14 14.02 -13.03
C ILE A 212 -4.40 13.43 -12.39
N ARG A 213 -5.53 14.15 -12.44
CA ARG A 213 -6.81 13.70 -11.89
C ARG A 213 -7.30 12.38 -12.50
N LYS A 214 -7.21 12.25 -13.83
CA LYS A 214 -7.55 11.00 -14.53
C LYS A 214 -6.68 9.83 -14.07
N ARG A 215 -5.37 10.05 -13.87
CA ARG A 215 -4.45 9.02 -13.35
C ARG A 215 -4.79 8.62 -11.91
N MET A 216 -5.16 9.59 -11.07
CA MET A 216 -5.58 9.32 -9.69
C MET A 216 -6.86 8.48 -9.65
N ALA A 217 -7.88 8.84 -10.45
CA ALA A 217 -9.12 8.07 -10.55
C ALA A 217 -8.87 6.63 -11.02
N ALA A 218 -8.02 6.42 -12.04
CA ALA A 218 -7.65 5.08 -12.50
C ALA A 218 -6.94 4.25 -11.43
N LEU A 219 -6.07 4.85 -10.60
CA LEU A 219 -5.43 4.15 -9.47
C LEU A 219 -6.46 3.74 -8.41
N VAL A 220 -7.46 4.58 -8.15
CA VAL A 220 -8.55 4.26 -7.23
C VAL A 220 -9.42 3.13 -7.77
N ASP A 221 -9.75 3.14 -9.07
CA ASP A 221 -10.44 2.02 -9.73
C ASP A 221 -9.64 0.72 -9.58
N ASP A 222 -8.33 0.77 -9.79
CA ASP A 222 -7.45 -0.39 -9.66
C ASP A 222 -7.36 -0.93 -8.21
N ILE A 223 -7.38 -0.04 -7.21
CA ILE A 223 -7.46 -0.42 -5.78
C ILE A 223 -8.81 -1.10 -5.53
N CYS A 224 -9.91 -0.51 -5.98
CA CYS A 224 -11.25 -1.07 -5.86
C CYS A 224 -11.36 -2.46 -6.51
N ALA A 225 -10.70 -2.66 -7.66
CA ALA A 225 -10.66 -3.94 -8.36
C ALA A 225 -9.95 -5.06 -7.57
N THR A 226 -9.12 -4.74 -6.57
CA THR A 226 -8.51 -5.76 -5.69
C THR A 226 -9.44 -6.26 -4.59
N VAL A 227 -10.46 -5.49 -4.23
CA VAL A 227 -11.30 -5.75 -3.06
C VAL A 227 -11.98 -7.12 -3.15
N PRO A 228 -12.66 -7.49 -4.26
CA PRO A 228 -13.37 -8.77 -4.29
C PRO A 228 -12.43 -9.97 -4.09
N TYR A 229 -11.23 -9.92 -4.68
CA TYR A 229 -10.21 -10.96 -4.49
C TYR A 229 -9.73 -11.02 -3.02
N LEU A 230 -9.40 -9.87 -2.43
CA LEU A 230 -8.88 -9.79 -1.06
C LEU A 230 -9.94 -10.10 0.01
N LEU A 231 -11.23 -9.99 -0.31
CA LEU A 231 -12.35 -10.45 0.52
C LEU A 231 -12.68 -11.95 0.34
N GLY A 232 -11.97 -12.65 -0.57
CA GLY A 232 -12.15 -14.08 -0.80
C GLY A 232 -13.34 -14.44 -1.69
N ASN A 233 -13.79 -13.51 -2.56
CA ASN A 233 -14.82 -13.84 -3.55
C ASN A 233 -14.26 -14.87 -4.54
N ASP A 234 -15.04 -15.93 -4.78
CA ASP A 234 -14.67 -17.02 -5.69
C ASP A 234 -14.73 -16.53 -7.15
N LEU A 235 -13.57 -16.09 -7.65
CA LEU A 235 -13.45 -15.56 -9.00
C LEU A 235 -13.58 -16.63 -10.08
N CYS A 236 -13.51 -17.93 -9.74
CA CYS A 236 -13.69 -19.02 -10.70
C CYS A 236 -15.13 -19.11 -11.24
N LYS A 237 -16.09 -18.43 -10.60
CA LYS A 237 -17.50 -18.39 -11.02
C LYS A 237 -17.87 -17.14 -11.82
N MET A 238 -16.93 -16.23 -12.06
CA MET A 238 -17.17 -15.04 -12.89
C MET A 238 -16.97 -15.38 -14.38
N ASN A 239 -17.70 -14.72 -15.28
CA ASN A 239 -17.44 -14.81 -16.73
C ASN A 239 -16.18 -14.00 -17.05
N LEU A 240 -15.02 -14.66 -17.10
CA LEU A 240 -13.72 -14.02 -17.20
C LEU A 240 -13.26 -13.88 -18.67
N GLN A 241 -13.03 -12.63 -19.12
CA GLN A 241 -12.07 -12.36 -20.19
C GLN A 241 -10.74 -12.02 -19.52
N PHE A 242 -9.76 -12.92 -19.60
CA PHE A 242 -8.44 -12.71 -19.00
C PHE A 242 -7.61 -11.78 -19.88
N VAL A 243 -7.29 -10.60 -19.34
CA VAL A 243 -6.24 -9.75 -19.91
C VAL A 243 -5.04 -9.79 -18.95
N THR A 244 -3.93 -10.35 -19.43
CA THR A 244 -2.63 -10.28 -18.74
C THR A 244 -1.95 -8.96 -19.11
N ASN A 245 -1.19 -8.37 -18.19
CA ASN A 245 -0.46 -7.12 -18.43
C ASN A 245 0.78 -7.27 -19.34
N HIS A 246 0.87 -8.36 -20.10
CA HIS A 246 1.82 -8.53 -21.20
C HIS A 246 1.02 -8.66 -22.50
N ARG A 247 1.37 -7.85 -23.51
CA ARG A 247 0.75 -7.86 -24.84
C ARG A 247 0.55 -9.31 -25.34
N THR A 248 -0.72 -9.65 -25.57
CA THR A 248 -1.26 -10.68 -26.47
C THR A 248 -0.89 -12.15 -26.21
N GLN A 249 -1.93 -13.02 -26.21
CA GLN A 249 -1.93 -14.50 -26.25
C GLN A 249 -1.44 -15.21 -24.96
N GLU A 250 -2.06 -16.27 -24.42
CA GLU A 250 -2.99 -17.29 -24.92
C GLU A 250 -4.11 -17.61 -23.92
N ILE A 251 -5.23 -18.06 -24.48
CA ILE A 251 -6.38 -18.64 -23.79
C ILE A 251 -5.96 -19.97 -23.16
N SER A 252 -6.00 -20.08 -21.83
CA SER A 252 -6.14 -21.37 -21.17
C SER A 252 -7.50 -21.43 -20.50
N LEU A 253 -8.42 -22.13 -21.16
CA LEU A 253 -9.69 -22.58 -20.64
C LEU A 253 -9.43 -23.42 -19.38
N LEU A 254 -9.48 -22.81 -18.20
CA LEU A 254 -9.58 -23.59 -16.97
C LEU A 254 -11.02 -24.07 -16.83
N ASN A 255 -11.17 -25.34 -17.19
CA ASN A 255 -12.35 -26.18 -17.18
C ASN A 255 -13.47 -25.75 -16.23
N SER A 256 -14.66 -25.63 -16.81
CA SER A 256 -15.95 -25.68 -16.14
C SER A 256 -16.03 -26.88 -15.20
N ARG A 257 -16.71 -26.66 -14.07
CA ARG A 257 -17.05 -27.60 -12.97
C ARG A 257 -15.99 -27.71 -11.88
N SER A 258 -16.04 -26.76 -10.95
CA SER A 258 -15.76 -27.10 -9.56
C SER A 258 -16.87 -26.53 -8.67
N THR A 259 -17.65 -27.44 -8.10
CA THR A 259 -18.65 -27.17 -7.07
C THR A 259 -17.91 -26.90 -5.76
N VAL A 260 -17.14 -25.82 -5.68
CA VAL A 260 -16.41 -25.47 -4.46
C VAL A 260 -17.33 -24.62 -3.59
N GLN A 261 -17.80 -25.24 -2.50
CA GLN A 261 -18.42 -24.57 -1.38
C GLN A 261 -17.51 -23.46 -0.87
N ARG A 262 -18.11 -22.34 -0.45
CA ARG A 262 -17.46 -21.23 0.24
C ARG A 262 -16.65 -21.77 1.42
N VAL A 263 -15.35 -22.04 1.24
CA VAL A 263 -14.47 -22.48 2.32
C VAL A 263 -14.42 -21.33 3.30
N ARG A 264 -15.10 -21.47 4.44
CA ARG A 264 -15.30 -20.40 5.43
C ARG A 264 -14.01 -19.91 6.09
N ASN A 265 -12.88 -20.58 5.87
CA ASN A 265 -11.60 -20.33 6.52
C ASN A 265 -10.42 -20.18 5.54
N VAL A 266 -10.59 -19.49 4.41
CA VAL A 266 -9.42 -19.03 3.63
C VAL A 266 -8.84 -17.83 4.35
N GLN A 267 -7.54 -17.86 4.69
CA GLN A 267 -6.82 -16.65 5.14
C GLN A 267 -6.99 -15.58 4.06
N THR A 268 -7.82 -14.57 4.33
CA THR A 268 -8.08 -13.47 3.42
C THR A 268 -7.09 -12.34 3.71
N GLY A 269 -6.56 -11.71 2.67
CA GLY A 269 -5.73 -10.50 2.83
C GLY A 269 -6.54 -9.24 3.17
N LYS A 270 -7.73 -9.39 3.76
CA LYS A 270 -8.72 -8.33 3.98
C LYS A 270 -8.18 -7.16 4.80
N PHE A 271 -7.30 -7.43 5.77
CA PHE A 271 -6.65 -6.39 6.59
C PHE A 271 -5.86 -5.39 5.73
N SER A 272 -5.16 -5.90 4.70
CA SER A 272 -4.36 -5.07 3.80
C SER A 272 -5.16 -4.10 2.91
N LEU A 273 -6.50 -4.18 2.93
CA LEU A 273 -7.36 -3.24 2.23
C LEU A 273 -7.59 -1.94 2.99
N VAL A 274 -7.40 -1.92 4.32
CA VAL A 274 -7.82 -0.79 5.16
C VAL A 274 -7.16 0.51 4.70
N TRP A 275 -5.83 0.56 4.66
CA TRP A 275 -5.13 1.79 4.30
C TRP A 275 -5.30 2.20 2.84
N PRO A 276 -5.20 1.27 1.85
CA PRO A 276 -5.48 1.64 0.47
C PRO A 276 -6.88 2.20 0.25
N LEU A 277 -7.92 1.63 0.87
CA LEU A 277 -9.28 2.13 0.76
C LEU A 277 -9.47 3.45 1.51
N TYR A 278 -8.89 3.59 2.71
CA TYR A 278 -8.96 4.84 3.47
C TYR A 278 -8.34 6.01 2.72
N VAL A 279 -7.14 5.84 2.16
CA VAL A 279 -6.46 6.88 1.37
C VAL A 279 -7.19 7.14 0.05
N ALA A 280 -7.63 6.10 -0.65
CA ALA A 280 -8.36 6.23 -1.91
C ALA A 280 -9.70 6.97 -1.76
N CYS A 281 -10.41 6.76 -0.64
CA CYS A 281 -11.67 7.43 -0.36
C CYS A 281 -11.53 8.97 -0.24
N SER A 282 -10.35 9.44 0.17
CA SER A 282 -10.05 10.87 0.31
C SER A 282 -9.69 11.57 -1.00
N ALA A 283 -9.47 10.84 -2.10
CA ALA A 283 -9.16 11.47 -3.39
C ALA A 283 -10.38 12.29 -3.87
N TRP A 284 -10.15 13.57 -4.19
CA TRP A 284 -11.22 14.50 -4.58
C TRP A 284 -11.89 14.08 -5.89
N GLU A 285 -11.12 13.47 -6.79
CA GLU A 285 -11.51 13.07 -8.14
C GLU A 285 -12.52 11.92 -8.17
N VAL A 286 -12.66 11.22 -7.06
CA VAL A 286 -13.47 10.01 -6.94
C VAL A 286 -14.95 10.40 -6.79
N PRO A 287 -15.86 9.90 -7.65
CA PRO A 287 -17.29 10.17 -7.54
C PRO A 287 -17.89 9.71 -6.20
N GLN A 288 -18.96 10.38 -5.76
CA GLN A 288 -19.59 10.08 -4.46
C GLN A 288 -20.12 8.64 -4.35
N GLY A 289 -20.70 8.08 -5.42
CA GLY A 289 -21.10 6.67 -5.44
C GLY A 289 -19.95 5.70 -5.20
N GLN A 290 -18.77 5.99 -5.76
CA GLN A 290 -17.56 5.19 -5.55
C GLN A 290 -17.02 5.36 -4.12
N LYS A 291 -16.99 6.59 -3.58
CA LYS A 291 -16.65 6.83 -2.16
C LYS A 291 -17.59 6.10 -1.21
N GLY A 292 -18.89 6.16 -1.48
CA GLY A 292 -19.92 5.45 -0.72
C GLY A 292 -19.69 3.93 -0.75
N TRP A 293 -19.34 3.38 -1.92
CA TRP A 293 -18.97 1.98 -2.03
C TRP A 293 -17.70 1.64 -1.23
N ILE A 294 -16.63 2.45 -1.31
CA ILE A 294 -15.39 2.26 -0.55
C ILE A 294 -15.67 2.26 0.95
N ARG A 295 -16.45 3.22 1.46
CA ARG A 295 -16.85 3.28 2.87
C ARG A 295 -17.64 2.05 3.30
N LYS A 296 -18.56 1.55 2.47
CA LYS A 296 -19.26 0.28 2.75
C LYS A 296 -18.30 -0.90 2.86
N GLN A 297 -17.24 -0.95 2.04
CA GLN A 297 -16.22 -2.00 2.17
C GLN A 297 -15.47 -1.87 3.51
N LEU A 298 -15.04 -0.67 3.91
CA LEU A 298 -14.41 -0.43 5.21
C LEU A 298 -15.33 -0.81 6.39
N GLN A 299 -16.62 -0.47 6.31
CA GLN A 299 -17.63 -0.89 7.31
C GLN A 299 -17.76 -2.42 7.37
N GLY A 300 -17.78 -3.09 6.21
CA GLY A 300 -17.78 -4.55 6.13
C GLY A 300 -16.54 -5.19 6.75
N LEU A 301 -15.35 -4.57 6.57
CA LEU A 301 -14.12 -5.01 7.23
C LEU A 301 -14.22 -4.88 8.76
N ALA A 302 -14.77 -3.76 9.27
CA ALA A 302 -14.98 -3.55 10.70
C ALA A 302 -15.90 -4.64 11.29
N GLN A 303 -17.03 -4.90 10.64
CA GLN A 303 -17.97 -5.96 11.02
C GLN A 303 -17.34 -7.36 10.96
N ALA A 304 -16.38 -7.57 10.06
CA ALA A 304 -15.62 -8.81 9.92
C ALA A 304 -14.44 -8.92 10.91
N GLY A 305 -14.38 -8.08 11.94
CA GLY A 305 -13.36 -8.13 13.00
C GLY A 305 -12.04 -7.50 12.59
N VAL A 306 -12.04 -6.41 11.82
CA VAL A 306 -10.86 -5.58 11.55
C VAL A 306 -11.02 -4.25 12.31
N PRO A 307 -10.51 -4.15 13.56
CA PRO A 307 -10.80 -3.04 14.48
C PRO A 307 -10.40 -1.66 13.93
N VAL A 308 -9.28 -1.58 13.22
CA VAL A 308 -8.82 -0.32 12.64
C VAL A 308 -9.77 0.21 11.56
N ALA A 309 -10.52 -0.66 10.88
CA ALA A 309 -11.49 -0.27 9.87
C ALA A 309 -12.66 0.54 10.49
N GLU A 310 -13.01 0.29 11.75
CA GLU A 310 -14.02 1.06 12.49
C GLU A 310 -13.58 2.51 12.70
N LYS A 311 -12.29 2.73 12.95
CA LYS A 311 -11.71 4.07 13.16
C LYS A 311 -11.66 4.89 11.87
N VAL A 312 -11.51 4.24 10.71
CA VAL A 312 -11.32 4.92 9.42
C VAL A 312 -12.56 4.97 8.52
N CYS A 313 -13.60 4.16 8.78
CA CYS A 313 -14.72 4.03 7.83
C CYS A 313 -15.60 5.29 7.69
N ASN A 314 -15.56 6.18 8.69
CA ASN A 314 -16.35 7.41 8.74
C ASN A 314 -15.47 8.68 8.76
N THR A 315 -14.17 8.55 8.50
CA THR A 315 -13.22 9.67 8.45
C THR A 315 -12.52 9.71 7.10
N ASP A 316 -11.90 10.85 6.79
CA ASP A 316 -11.13 11.02 5.57
C ASP A 316 -9.64 11.15 5.91
N SER A 317 -8.83 10.31 5.26
CA SER A 317 -7.37 10.41 5.25
C SER A 317 -6.91 11.80 4.85
N GLN A 318 -5.90 12.29 5.54
CA GLN A 318 -5.31 13.62 5.34
C GLN A 318 -4.08 13.58 4.42
N ILE A 319 -3.54 12.39 4.14
CA ILE A 319 -2.31 12.19 3.35
C ILE A 319 -2.37 12.88 1.97
N LEU A 320 -3.49 12.74 1.24
CA LEU A 320 -3.59 13.34 -0.10
C LEU A 320 -3.71 14.87 -0.07
N LEU A 321 -4.03 15.44 1.10
CA LEU A 321 -4.07 16.89 1.33
C LEU A 321 -2.72 17.45 1.79
N GLY A 322 -1.68 16.61 1.89
CA GLY A 322 -0.35 17.03 2.36
C GLY A 322 -0.26 17.19 3.87
N ARG A 323 -1.06 16.42 4.62
CA ARG A 323 -1.10 16.48 6.09
C ARG A 323 -0.89 15.09 6.68
N PRO A 324 -0.25 15.00 7.86
CA PRO A 324 -0.06 13.73 8.54
C PRO A 324 -1.39 13.16 9.02
N GLU A 325 -1.47 11.83 9.09
CA GLU A 325 -2.56 11.14 9.79
C GLU A 325 -2.47 11.39 11.30
N VAL A 326 -3.64 11.41 11.94
CA VAL A 326 -3.75 11.63 13.39
C VAL A 326 -3.26 10.43 14.20
N PHE A 327 -3.20 9.24 13.57
CA PHE A 327 -2.72 8.02 14.20
C PHE A 327 -2.00 7.13 13.18
N ARG A 328 -1.16 6.24 13.71
CA ARG A 328 -0.45 5.22 12.94
C ARG A 328 -1.04 3.84 13.16
N PHE A 329 -1.04 3.02 12.13
CA PHE A 329 -1.49 1.63 12.23
C PHE A 329 -0.79 0.75 11.19
N ASP A 330 -0.69 -0.55 11.50
CA ASP A 330 -0.20 -1.53 10.52
C ASP A 330 -1.17 -1.59 9.34
N CYS A 331 -0.62 -1.58 8.13
CA CYS A 331 -1.38 -1.56 6.89
C CYS A 331 -1.03 -2.76 6.01
N VAL A 332 -0.30 -3.73 6.55
CA VAL A 332 0.51 -4.65 5.77
C VAL A 332 0.45 -6.12 6.20
#